data_AF-A0A1C4CS53-F1
#
_entry.id   AF-A0A1C4CS53-F1
#
_cell.length_a   1.000
_cell.length_b   1.000
_cell.length_c   1.000
_cell.angle_alpha   90.00
_cell.angle_beta   90.00
_cell.angle_gamma   90.00
#
_symmetry.space_group_name_H-M   'P 1'
#
loop_
_entity.id
_entity.type
_entity.pdbx_description
1 polymer ?
#
loop_
_entity_poly.entity_id
_entity_poly.type
_entity_poly.pdbx_seq_one_letter_code
_entity_poly.pdbx_strand_id
1 'polypeptide(L)' 'MKMKKMMFQLRFRWHSIRVRYHQALLESCLDSQLKQKIQQKIIYHEMKLKNI' A
#
# COMPACT_ATOMS: atom_id res chain seq x y z
N MET A 1 15.21 14.29 17.16
CA MET A 1 15.35 13.68 15.81
C MET A 1 14.91 12.21 15.71
N LYS A 2 15.16 11.34 16.71
CA LYS A 2 14.82 9.90 16.65
C LYS A 2 13.33 9.60 16.39
N MET A 3 12.40 10.32 17.02
CA MET A 3 10.95 10.13 16.82
C MET A 3 10.50 10.40 15.38
N LYS A 4 11.03 11.43 14.71
CA LYS A 4 10.69 11.71 13.30
C LYS A 4 11.14 10.57 12.38
N LYS A 5 12.34 10.01 12.61
CA LYS A 5 12.83 8.81 11.91
C LYS A 5 11.97 7.58 12.17
N MET A 6 11.52 7.39 13.41
CA MET A 6 10.65 6.26 13.77
C MET A 6 9.28 6.37 13.10
N MET A 7 8.65 7.54 13.14
CA MET A 7 7.38 7.80 12.45
C MET A 7 7.50 7.61 10.94
N PHE A 8 8.60 8.05 10.35
CA PHE A 8 8.92 7.81 8.95
C PHE A 8 8.98 6.32 8.63
N GLN A 9 9.75 5.54 9.40
CA GLN A 9 9.89 4.10 9.21
C GLN A 9 8.56 3.36 9.37
N LEU A 10 7.75 3.75 10.37
CA LEU A 10 6.43 3.18 10.57
C LEU A 10 5.50 3.47 9.38
N ARG A 11 5.50 4.71 8.89
CA ARG A 11 4.68 5.10 7.73
C ARG A 11 5.11 4.35 6.47
N PHE A 12 6.41 4.23 6.23
CA PHE A 12 6.96 3.46 5.12
C PHE A 12 6.55 1.98 5.21
N ARG A 13 6.75 1.36 6.38
CA ARG A 13 6.36 -0.05 6.63
C ARG A 13 4.86 -0.25 6.45
N TRP A 14 4.04 0.66 6.97
CA TRP A 14 2.58 0.60 6.83
C TRP A 14 2.16 0.58 5.36
N HIS A 15 2.66 1.52 4.55
CA HIS A 15 2.33 1.55 3.14
C HIS A 15 2.84 0.32 2.40
N SER A 16 4.04 -0.17 2.72
CA SER A 16 4.58 -1.40 2.13
C SER A 16 3.73 -2.64 2.45
N ILE A 17 3.31 -2.80 3.71
CA ILE A 17 2.41 -3.89 4.12
C ILE A 17 1.06 -3.78 3.39
N ARG A 18 0.50 -2.57 3.29
CA ARG A 18 -0.79 -2.35 2.61
C ARG A 18 -0.72 -2.67 1.12
N VAL A 19 0.38 -2.34 0.44
CA VAL A 19 0.60 -2.72 -0.97
C VAL A 19 0.56 -4.24 -1.11
N ARG A 20 1.37 -4.96 -0.32
CA ARG A 20 1.44 -6.44 -0.38
C ARG A 20 0.10 -7.10 -0.07
N TYR A 21 -0.61 -6.59 0.94
CA TYR A 21 -1.94 -7.06 1.30
C TYR A 21 -2.94 -6.92 0.14
N HIS A 22 -2.98 -5.75 -0.51
CA HIS A 22 -3.86 -5.53 -1.64
C HIS A 22 -3.45 -6.32 -2.87
N GLN A 23 -2.15 -6.54 -3.10
CA GLN A 23 -1.67 -7.43 -4.17
C GLN A 23 -2.17 -8.86 -3.98
N ALA A 24 -2.01 -9.42 -2.78
CA ALA A 24 -2.50 -10.77 -2.46
C ALA A 24 -4.03 -10.88 -2.62
N LEU A 25 -4.78 -9.85 -2.20
CA LEU A 25 -6.22 -9.76 -2.43
C LEU A 25 -6.59 -9.69 -3.91
N LEU A 26 -5.80 -8.97 -4.70
CA LEU A 26 -6.04 -8.83 -6.14
C LEU A 26 -5.87 -10.17 -6.87
N GLU A 27 -4.84 -10.92 -6.51
CA GLU A 27 -4.53 -12.23 -7.10
C GLU A 27 -5.67 -13.23 -6.92
N SER A 28 -6.32 -13.22 -5.75
CA SER A 28 -7.42 -14.13 -5.42
C SER A 28 -8.82 -13.56 -5.73
N CYS A 29 -8.92 -12.33 -6.23
CA CYS A 29 -10.21 -11.71 -6.53
C CYS A 29 -10.80 -12.29 -7.83
N LEU A 30 -12.11 -12.58 -7.85
CA LEU A 30 -12.82 -13.00 -9.07
C LEU A 30 -13.66 -11.86 -9.66
N ASP A 31 -14.06 -10.89 -8.83
CA ASP A 31 -14.86 -9.74 -9.21
C ASP A 31 -14.00 -8.67 -9.91
N SER A 32 -14.34 -8.32 -11.15
CA SER A 32 -13.60 -7.38 -11.99
C SER A 32 -13.69 -5.92 -11.51
N GLN A 33 -14.83 -5.50 -10.97
CA GLN A 33 -15.02 -4.16 -10.44
C GLN A 33 -14.23 -3.99 -9.13
N LEU A 34 -14.21 -5.01 -8.29
CA LEU A 34 -13.43 -5.04 -7.07
C LEU A 34 -11.93 -5.09 -7.37
N LYS A 35 -11.50 -5.84 -8.40
CA LYS A 35 -10.11 -5.81 -8.89
C LYS A 35 -9.64 -4.41 -9.23
N GLN A 36 -10.41 -3.66 -10.01
CA GLN A 36 -10.06 -2.28 -10.36
C GLN A 36 -9.94 -1.38 -9.12
N LYS A 37 -10.86 -1.49 -8.16
CA LYS A 37 -10.78 -0.74 -6.89
C LYS A 37 -9.54 -1.10 -6.08
N ILE A 38 -9.17 -2.39 -6.03
CA ILE A 38 -7.96 -2.87 -5.34
C ILE A 38 -6.71 -2.34 -6.05
N GLN A 39 -6.65 -2.40 -7.37
CA GLN A 39 -5.54 -1.84 -8.16
C GLN A 39 -5.35 -0.34 -7.91
N GLN A 40 -6.43 0.46 -7.89
CA GLN A 40 -6.33 1.87 -7.55
C GLN A 40 -5.75 2.11 -6.13
N LYS A 41 -6.11 1.26 -5.16
CA LYS A 41 -5.54 1.33 -3.80
C LYS A 41 -4.06 0.95 -3.75
N ILE A 42 -3.63 -0.03 -4.57
CA ILE A 42 -2.21 -0.38 -4.72
C ILE A 42 -1.44 0.83 -5.25
N ILE A 43 -1.90 1.42 -6.36
CA ILE A 43 -1.26 2.57 -7.00
C ILE A 43 -1.15 3.75 -6.01
N TYR A 44 -2.20 4.04 -5.25
CA TYR A 44 -2.18 5.08 -4.22
C TYR A 44 -1.06 4.84 -3.19
N HIS A 45 -0.93 3.62 -2.67
CA HIS A 45 0.08 3.33 -1.66
C HIS A 45 1.51 3.29 -2.24
N GLU A 46 1.69 2.82 -3.47
CA GLU A 46 2.98 2.92 -4.18
C GLU A 46 3.39 4.38 -4.43
N MET A 47 2.45 5.23 -4.85
CA MET A 47 2.70 6.67 -4.98
C MET A 47 3.08 7.30 -3.65
N LYS A 48 2.45 6.90 -2.53
CA LYS A 48 2.85 7.39 -1.21
C LYS A 48 4.25 6.93 -0.83
N LEU A 49 4.64 5.68 -1.13
CA LEU A 49 5.99 5.19 -0.88
C LEU A 49 7.07 5.95 -1.68
N LYS A 50 6.78 6.33 -2.92
CA LYS A 50 7.70 7.13 -3.75
C LYS A 50 7.90 8.56 -3.23
N ASN A 51 6.93 9.10 -2.50
CA ASN A 51 6.90 10.48 -2.01
C ASN A 51 7.09 10.59 -0.49
N ILE A 52 7.45 9.49 0.18
CA ILE A 52 7.83 9.46 1.60
C ILE A 52 9.34 9.58 1.66
#